data_AF-A0A1M4SNF4-F1
#
_entry.id   AF-A0A1M4SNF4-F1
#
_cell.length_a   1.000
_cell.length_b   1.000
_cell.length_c   1.000
_cell.angle_alpha   90.00
_cell.angle_beta   90.00
_cell.angle_gamma   90.00
#
_symmetry.space_group_name_H-M   'P 1'
#
loop_
_entity.id
_entity.type
_entity.pdbx_description
1 polymer ?
#
loop_
_entity_poly.entity_id
_entity_poly.type
_entity_poly.pdbx_seq_one_letter_code
_entity_poly.pdbx_strand_id
1 'polypeptide(L)' 'MNEEIRAQSVGDWFITLLLISIPLVNVIVLILWAFGGDYDLNRRNFAKAALLWMIIPIALAASFVSCGLAGMLFYI' A
#
# COMPACT_ATOMS: atom_id res chain seq x y z
N MET A 1 24.02 8.04 6.16
CA MET A 1 23.54 7.56 7.47
C MET A 1 23.05 6.14 7.24
N ASN A 2 23.68 5.14 7.85
CA ASN A 2 23.19 3.76 7.73
C ASN A 2 21.94 3.68 8.61
N GLU A 3 20.77 3.50 8.00
CA GLU A 3 19.52 3.33 8.76
C GLU A 3 19.59 1.99 9.50
N GLU A 4 19.60 2.03 10.83
CA GLU A 4 19.64 0.81 11.65
C GLU A 4 18.33 0.03 11.49
N ILE A 5 18.45 -1.23 11.06
CA ILE A 5 17.30 -2.15 10.95
C ILE A 5 16.99 -2.70 12.33
N ARG A 6 16.04 -2.09 13.01
CA ARG A 6 15.54 -2.55 14.32
C ARG A 6 14.29 -3.39 14.13
N ALA A 7 14.30 -4.61 14.67
CA ALA A 7 13.11 -5.46 14.67
C ALA A 7 11.96 -4.75 15.41
N GLN A 8 10.79 -4.69 14.77
CA GLN A 8 9.58 -4.14 15.39
C GLN A 8 9.02 -5.16 16.39
N SER A 9 8.58 -4.71 17.56
CA SER A 9 7.95 -5.57 18.55
C SER A 9 6.55 -5.99 18.10
N VAL A 10 5.95 -6.97 18.81
CA VAL A 10 4.54 -7.34 18.57
C VAL A 10 3.60 -6.15 18.82
N GLY A 11 3.88 -5.32 19.82
CA GLY A 11 3.08 -4.12 20.11
C GLY A 11 3.15 -3.09 18.97
N ASP A 12 4.32 -2.92 18.37
CA ASP A 12 4.50 -2.02 17.22
C ASP A 12 3.68 -2.47 16.01
N TRP A 13 3.67 -3.77 15.73
CA TRP A 13 2.85 -4.35 14.68
C TRP A 13 1.37 -4.30 15.00
N PHE A 14 0.98 -4.52 16.26
CA PHE A 14 -0.40 -4.43 16.69
C PHE A 14 -0.99 -3.04 16.42
N ILE A 15 -0.27 -1.97 16.79
CA ILE A 15 -0.68 -0.60 16.48
C ILE A 15 -0.69 -0.34 14.98
N THR A 16 0.29 -0.86 14.25
CA THR A 16 0.33 -0.74 12.78
C THR A 16 -0.91 -1.36 12.14
N LEU A 17 -1.26 -2.58 12.53
CA LEU A 17 -2.44 -3.28 12.03
C LEU A 17 -3.74 -2.56 12.41
N LEU A 18 -3.82 -1.96 13.59
CA LEU A 18 -4.94 -1.13 14.02
C LEU A 18 -5.11 0.11 13.12
N LEU A 19 -4.03 0.83 12.85
CA LEU A 19 -4.05 2.04 12.01
C LEU A 19 -4.49 1.73 10.57
N ILE A 20 -3.98 0.65 9.97
CA ILE A 20 -4.33 0.28 8.60
C ILE A 20 -5.75 -0.32 8.48
N SER A 21 -6.33 -0.80 9.58
CA SER A 21 -7.70 -1.32 9.59
C SER A 21 -8.75 -0.22 9.40
N ILE A 22 -8.39 1.03 9.68
CA ILE A 22 -9.27 2.19 9.50
C ILE A 22 -9.02 2.77 8.09
N PRO A 23 -9.99 2.73 7.15
CA PRO A 23 -9.72 3.00 5.73
C PRO A 23 -9.09 4.37 5.42
N LEU A 24 -9.61 5.45 6.02
CA LEU A 24 -9.09 6.81 5.80
C LEU A 24 -7.71 7.01 6.47
N VAL A 25 -7.56 6.51 7.70
CA VAL A 25 -6.31 6.61 8.47
C VAL A 25 -5.21 5.80 7.80
N ASN A 26 -5.55 4.62 7.26
CA ASN A 26 -4.64 3.74 6.54
C ASN A 26 -3.89 4.53 5.45
N VAL A 27 -4.61 5.13 4.50
CA VAL A 27 -3.97 5.86 3.38
C VAL A 27 -3.10 7.01 3.87
N ILE A 28 -3.61 7.80 4.83
CA ILE A 28 -2.87 8.95 5.37
C ILE A 28 -1.57 8.48 6.05
N VAL A 29 -1.64 7.48 6.92
CA VAL A 29 -0.50 6.93 7.66
C VAL A 29 0.52 6.30 6.70
N LEU A 30 0.06 5.56 5.69
CA LEU A 30 0.96 4.98 4.68
C LEU A 30 1.70 6.06 3.89
N ILE A 31 1.04 7.16 3.51
CA ILE A 31 1.71 8.28 2.82
C ILE A 31 2.71 8.96 3.76
N LEU A 32 2.31 9.23 5.01
CA LEU A 32 3.17 9.83 6.03
C LEU A 32 4.42 8.98 6.25
N TRP A 33 4.27 7.66 6.41
CA TRP A 33 5.40 6.76 6.61
C TRP A 33 6.24 6.57 5.34
N ALA A 34 5.65 6.48 4.16
CA ALA A 34 6.40 6.25 2.93
C ALA A 34 7.29 7.44 2.54
N PHE A 35 6.82 8.67 2.78
CA PHE A 35 7.45 9.91 2.31
C PHE A 35 7.89 10.88 3.41
N GLY A 36 7.56 10.59 4.67
CA GLY A 36 8.06 11.36 5.82
C GLY A 36 9.54 11.10 6.09
N GLY A 37 10.23 12.12 6.59
CA GLY A 37 11.69 12.09 6.79
C GLY A 37 12.16 11.39 8.05
N ASP A 38 11.28 11.10 9.01
CA ASP A 38 11.66 10.74 10.39
C ASP A 38 10.97 9.47 10.90
N TYR A 39 10.77 8.49 10.02
CA TYR A 39 10.20 7.18 10.37
C TYR A 39 11.23 6.05 10.22
N ASP A 40 11.09 4.99 10.99
CA ASP A 40 11.98 3.83 10.92
C ASP A 40 11.90 3.14 9.55
N LEU A 41 13.02 2.55 9.12
CA LEU A 41 13.14 1.92 7.80
C LEU A 41 12.08 0.82 7.57
N ASN A 42 11.68 0.09 8.62
CA ASN A 42 10.67 -0.96 8.52
C ASN A 42 9.30 -0.38 8.18
N ARG A 43 8.84 0.68 8.88
CA ARG A 43 7.58 1.36 8.55
C ARG A 43 7.61 2.02 7.18
N ARG A 44 8.73 2.63 6.79
CA ARG A 44 8.89 3.26 5.46
C ARG A 44 8.75 2.23 4.34
N ASN A 45 9.41 1.08 4.47
CA ASN A 45 9.36 0.01 3.48
C ASN A 45 7.99 -0.69 3.46
N PHE A 46 7.41 -0.96 4.63
CA PHE A 46 6.05 -1.47 4.73
C PHE A 46 5.06 -0.54 4.02
N ALA A 47 5.16 0.76 4.27
CA ALA A 47 4.24 1.73 3.69
C ALA A 47 4.34 1.82 2.17
N LYS A 48 5.56 1.84 1.62
CA LYS A 48 5.80 1.77 0.17
C LYS A 48 5.21 0.49 -0.43
N ALA A 49 5.45 -0.65 0.19
CA ALA A 49 4.92 -1.94 -0.28
C ALA A 49 3.38 -1.97 -0.23
N ALA A 50 2.78 -1.50 0.85
CA ALA A 50 1.32 -1.43 1.01
C ALA A 50 0.69 -0.52 -0.05
N LEU A 51 1.27 0.65 -0.32
CA LEU A 51 0.78 1.55 -1.38
C LEU A 51 0.85 0.91 -2.77
N LEU A 52 1.92 0.17 -3.09
CA LEU A 52 2.00 -0.60 -4.34
C LEU A 52 0.91 -1.68 -4.41
N TRP A 53 0.69 -2.41 -3.31
CA TRP A 53 -0.37 -3.40 -3.22
C TRP A 53 -1.78 -2.80 -3.35
N MET A 54 -1.99 -1.54 -3.00
CA MET A 54 -3.27 -0.85 -3.23
C MET A 54 -3.49 -0.54 -4.72
N ILE A 55 -2.43 -0.26 -5.48
CA ILE A 55 -2.51 0.10 -6.90
C ILE A 55 -2.74 -1.15 -7.78
N ILE A 56 -2.15 -2.29 -7.41
CA ILE A 56 -2.19 -3.53 -8.22
C ILE A 56 -3.63 -3.98 -8.54
N PRO A 57 -4.56 -4.12 -7.58
CA PRO A 57 -5.94 -4.53 -7.88
C PRO A 57 -6.67 -3.55 -8.79
N ILE A 58 -6.41 -2.25 -8.66
CA ILE A 58 -7.01 -1.21 -9.50
C ILE A 58 -6.53 -1.38 -10.94
N ALA A 59 -5.22 -1.56 -11.13
CA ALA A 59 -4.63 -1.78 -12.44
C ALA A 59 -5.17 -3.07 -13.09
N LEU A 60 -5.23 -4.18 -12.34
CA LEU A 60 -5.77 -5.45 -12.82
C LEU A 60 -7.24 -5.33 -13.22
N ALA A 61 -8.08 -4.72 -12.38
CA ALA A 61 -9.50 -4.51 -12.68
C ALA A 61 -9.68 -3.67 -13.96
N ALA A 62 -8.90 -2.60 -14.12
CA ALA A 62 -8.92 -1.77 -15.32
C ALA A 62 -8.55 -2.57 -16.58
N SER A 63 -7.56 -3.46 -16.51
CA SER A 63 -7.18 -4.34 -17.62
C SER A 63 -8.27 -5.35 -18.00
N PHE A 64 -8.98 -5.93 -17.02
CA PHE A 64 -10.08 -6.84 -17.31
C PHE A 64 -11.27 -6.14 -17.98
N VAL A 65 -11.62 -4.94 -17.49
CA VAL A 65 -12.71 -4.14 -18.07
C VAL A 65 -12.39 -3.74 -19.50
N SER A 66 -11.17 -3.26 -19.78
CA SER A 66 -10.80 -2.84 -21.13
C SER A 66 -10.76 -4.00 -22.13
N CYS A 67 -10.24 -5.17 -21.75
CA CYS A 67 -10.28 -6.37 -22.58
C CYS A 67 -11.72 -6.84 -22.86
N GLY A 68 -12.59 -6.84 -21.85
CA GLY A 68 -14.00 -7.23 -22.00
C GLY A 68 -14.75 -6.30 -22.96
N LEU A 69 -14.59 -4.98 -22.80
CA LEU A 69 -15.20 -3.99 -23.68
C LEU A 69 -14.68 -4.10 -25.13
N ALA A 70 -13.38 -4.30 -25.32
CA ALA A 70 -12.81 -4.53 -26.65
C ALA A 70 -13.41 -5.79 -27.30
N GLY A 71 -13.51 -6.90 -26.57
CA GLY A 71 -14.13 -8.14 -27.05
C GLY A 71 -15.59 -7.96 -27.46
N MET A 72 -16.38 -7.16 -26.73
CA MET A 72 -17.77 -6.85 -27.10
C MET A 72 -17.87 -6.01 -28.38
N LEU A 73 -16.95 -5.07 -28.58
CA LEU A 73 -16.91 -4.24 -29.80
C LEU A 73 -16.50 -5.02 -31.05
N PHE A 74 -15.74 -6.12 -30.93
CA PHE A 74 -15.41 -7.00 -32.06
C PHE A 74 -16.52 -8.00 -32.41
N TYR A 75 -17.51 -8.18 -31.52
CA TYR A 75 -18.59 -9.15 -31.67
C TYR A 75 -19.87 -8.56 -32.31
N ILE A 76 -20.06 -7.24 -32.23
CA ILE A 76 -21.18 -6.49 -32.86
C ILE A 76 -20.72 -5.94 -34.21
#